data_AF-A0A7J3F939-F1
#
_entry.id   AF-A0A7J3F939-F1
#
_cell.length_a   1.000
_cell.length_b   1.000
_cell.length_c   1.000
_cell.angle_alpha   90.00
_cell.angle_beta   90.00
_cell.angle_gamma   90.00
#
_symmetry.space_group_name_H-M   'P 1'
#
loop_
_entity.id
_entity.type
_entity.pdbx_description
1 polymer ?
#
loop_
_entity_poly.entity_id
_entity_poly.type
_entity_poly.pdbx_seq_one_letter_code
_entity_poly.pdbx_strand_id
1 'polypeptide(L)'
;MICMPRVNSSERFVRRKSLKVLLYIISLSILLAILNFLFGWASKESVPIFLQPYSDIILLINPYLLYIQVALVIVLGAFIINSFSNAVYAYIIGLADQSAAATVKTIVRVVGIAILLSIITSILSANPSAALTIGSFSGLIVGFATQTVLSHFVAGIFILIVRPVKFGDIITIAGQTGIVKEMRIMHLVLESQDGTTEILIPNGTVFSQVILKKKIIIAPKPVKIEISMDSVPGRVNPGSKITFTGRLIGKDDGKPVFGAAVKVIDEHGRILSSDTTGNDGSFKATWTASKINPDSNIVRAYVKFDGDNEHQETESEKIIIELAEEENRKIRENESLKAHG
;
A
#
# COMPACT_ATOMS: atom_id res chain seq x y z
N MET A 1 -13.79 42.11 -3.97
CA MET A 1 -13.24 42.34 -5.32
C MET A 1 -12.44 41.09 -5.69
N ILE A 2 -13.04 40.21 -6.49
CA ILE A 2 -12.51 38.87 -6.80
C ILE A 2 -11.36 39.04 -7.79
N CYS A 3 -10.15 38.69 -7.38
CA CYS A 3 -8.97 38.73 -8.23
C CYS A 3 -9.00 37.52 -9.17
N MET A 4 -9.46 37.71 -10.42
CA MET A 4 -9.37 36.68 -11.46
C MET A 4 -7.89 36.37 -11.80
N PRO A 5 -7.52 35.09 -12.03
CA PRO A 5 -6.15 34.73 -12.34
C PRO A 5 -5.79 35.12 -13.79
N ARG A 6 -4.58 35.67 -13.92
CA ARG A 6 -3.94 36.21 -15.12
C ARG A 6 -3.51 35.11 -16.10
N VAL A 7 -4.45 34.33 -16.65
CA VAL A 7 -4.15 33.17 -17.53
C VAL A 7 -3.88 33.59 -18.99
N ASN A 8 -4.38 34.74 -19.44
CA ASN A 8 -4.38 35.10 -20.88
C ASN A 8 -3.06 35.73 -21.41
N SER A 9 -2.04 35.91 -20.57
CA SER A 9 -0.73 36.46 -20.99
C SER A 9 0.34 35.39 -21.21
N SER A 10 0.29 34.27 -20.50
CA SER A 10 1.26 33.17 -20.65
C SER A 10 1.04 32.41 -21.97
N GLU A 11 -0.21 32.15 -22.36
CA GLU A 11 -0.52 31.46 -23.62
C GLU A 11 -0.06 32.22 -24.85
N ARG A 12 -0.29 33.54 -24.89
CA ARG A 12 0.18 34.40 -26.00
C ARG A 12 1.71 34.50 -26.05
N PHE A 13 2.37 34.42 -24.91
CA PHE A 13 3.83 34.43 -24.82
C PHE A 13 4.45 33.11 -25.29
N VAL A 14 3.92 31.97 -24.85
CA VAL A 14 4.35 30.63 -25.29
C VAL A 14 4.09 30.46 -26.80
N ARG A 15 2.92 30.90 -27.29
CA ARG A 15 2.55 30.85 -28.71
C ARG A 15 3.49 31.67 -29.60
N ARG A 16 3.94 32.86 -29.16
CA ARG A 16 4.93 33.65 -29.92
C ARG A 16 6.31 32.99 -29.97
N LYS A 17 6.73 32.30 -28.90
CA LYS A 17 8.01 31.60 -28.87
C LYS A 17 7.99 30.30 -29.67
N SER A 18 6.88 29.54 -29.64
CA SER A 18 6.73 28.32 -30.45
C SER A 18 6.65 28.62 -31.95
N LEU A 19 6.03 29.74 -32.36
CA LEU A 19 6.03 30.18 -33.75
C LEU A 19 7.45 30.43 -34.30
N LYS A 20 8.36 31.00 -33.49
CA LYS A 20 9.75 31.19 -33.90
C LYS A 20 10.45 29.87 -34.18
N VAL A 21 10.21 28.85 -33.37
CA VAL A 21 10.77 27.50 -33.59
C VAL A 21 10.28 26.93 -34.92
N LEU A 22 8.98 27.00 -35.18
CA LEU A 22 8.40 26.53 -36.43
C LEU A 22 8.99 27.27 -37.65
N LEU A 23 9.12 28.60 -37.55
CA LEU A 23 9.73 29.41 -38.61
C LEU A 23 11.19 29.02 -38.87
N TYR A 24 11.99 28.76 -37.83
CA TYR A 24 13.37 28.30 -38.00
C TYR A 24 13.45 26.89 -38.61
N ILE A 25 12.58 25.97 -38.21
CA ILE A 25 12.51 24.62 -38.80
C ILE A 25 12.12 24.72 -40.28
N ILE A 26 11.06 25.45 -40.60
CA ILE A 26 10.62 25.68 -41.98
C ILE A 26 11.73 26.33 -42.80
N SER A 27 12.38 27.36 -42.26
CA SER A 27 13.51 28.02 -42.93
C SER A 27 14.67 27.08 -43.18
N LEU A 28 15.03 26.22 -42.23
CA LEU A 28 16.09 25.22 -42.39
C LEU A 28 15.72 24.18 -43.46
N SER A 29 14.49 23.65 -43.41
CA SER A 29 14.00 22.66 -44.37
C SER A 29 13.95 23.22 -45.80
N ILE A 30 13.44 24.44 -45.98
CA ILE A 30 13.40 25.11 -47.28
C ILE A 30 14.81 25.33 -47.81
N LEU A 31 15.72 25.82 -46.98
CA LEU A 31 17.08 26.14 -47.42
C LEU A 31 17.89 24.89 -47.77
N LEU A 32 17.71 23.80 -47.02
CA LEU A 32 18.29 22.49 -47.37
C LEU A 32 17.68 21.92 -48.66
N ALA A 33 16.37 22.05 -48.86
CA ALA A 33 15.71 21.59 -50.09
C ALA A 33 16.19 22.35 -51.32
N ILE A 34 16.32 23.68 -51.22
CA ILE A 34 16.88 24.53 -52.28
C ILE A 34 18.31 24.12 -52.59
N LEU A 35 19.15 23.94 -51.56
CA LEU A 35 20.54 23.56 -51.74
C LEU A 35 20.68 22.16 -52.38
N ASN A 36 19.84 21.21 -51.98
CA ASN A 36 19.81 19.87 -52.60
C ASN A 36 19.23 19.90 -54.03
N PHE A 37 18.26 20.77 -54.31
CA PHE A 37 17.73 20.93 -55.67
C PHE A 37 18.76 21.58 -56.62
N LEU A 38 19.50 22.58 -56.13
CA LEU A 38 20.49 23.30 -56.94
C LEU A 38 21.75 22.49 -57.21
N PHE A 39 22.10 21.55 -56.35
CA PHE A 39 23.39 20.85 -56.44
C PHE A 39 23.33 19.33 -56.26
N GLY A 40 22.19 18.76 -55.89
CA GLY A 40 22.04 17.30 -55.69
C GLY A 40 22.09 16.49 -56.99
N TRP A 41 21.99 17.16 -58.14
CA TRP A 41 22.24 16.59 -59.46
C TRP A 41 23.71 16.73 -59.89
N ALA A 42 24.52 17.58 -59.26
CA ALA A 42 25.91 17.83 -59.64
C ALA A 42 26.81 16.57 -59.51
N SER A 43 26.38 15.59 -58.69
CA SER A 43 27.05 14.30 -58.54
C SER A 43 26.52 13.20 -59.48
N LYS A 44 25.50 13.45 -60.30
CA LYS A 44 24.85 12.46 -61.18
C LYS A 44 24.95 12.86 -62.65
N GLU A 45 26.18 12.90 -63.17
CA GLU A 45 26.61 12.88 -64.58
C GLU A 45 25.89 13.77 -65.62
N SER A 46 24.91 14.60 -65.26
CA SER A 46 24.25 15.53 -66.18
C SER A 46 23.68 16.75 -65.45
N VAL A 47 24.19 17.91 -65.84
CA VAL A 47 23.66 19.21 -65.42
C VAL A 47 22.32 19.45 -66.13
N PRO A 48 21.23 19.80 -65.41
CA PRO A 48 19.96 20.17 -66.02
C PRO A 48 20.15 21.23 -67.10
N ILE A 49 19.40 21.12 -68.20
CA ILE A 49 19.57 21.97 -69.41
C ILE A 49 19.60 23.47 -69.07
N PHE A 50 18.74 23.91 -68.15
CA PHE A 50 18.65 25.32 -67.74
C PHE A 50 19.83 25.81 -66.89
N LEU A 51 20.66 24.92 -66.35
CA LEU A 51 21.84 25.22 -65.54
C LEU A 51 23.15 24.93 -66.27
N GLN A 52 23.11 24.36 -67.47
CA GLN A 52 24.30 24.10 -68.30
C GLN A 52 25.16 25.35 -68.54
N PRO A 53 24.60 26.57 -68.73
CA PRO A 53 25.43 27.78 -68.86
C PRO A 53 26.28 28.10 -67.62
N TYR A 54 25.98 27.50 -66.48
CA TYR A 54 26.65 27.74 -65.19
C TYR A 54 27.44 26.52 -64.70
N SER A 55 27.64 25.49 -65.52
CA SER A 55 28.24 24.22 -65.11
C SER A 55 29.62 24.38 -64.47
N ASP A 56 30.47 25.26 -65.01
CA ASP A 56 31.85 25.45 -64.52
C ASP A 56 31.87 26.04 -63.11
N ILE A 57 30.99 27.01 -62.84
CA ILE A 57 30.82 27.63 -61.52
C ILE A 57 30.27 26.61 -60.53
N ILE A 58 29.34 25.76 -60.96
CA ILE A 58 28.71 24.76 -60.10
C ILE A 58 29.71 23.66 -59.71
N LEU A 59 30.53 23.19 -60.66
CA LEU A 59 31.59 22.21 -60.38
C LEU A 59 32.66 22.78 -59.45
N LEU A 60 32.98 24.08 -59.54
CA LEU A 60 33.91 24.75 -58.64
C LEU A 60 33.39 24.83 -57.19
N ILE A 61 32.08 25.01 -57.00
CA ILE A 61 31.44 25.16 -55.68
C ILE A 61 31.10 23.79 -55.04
N ASN A 62 30.88 22.76 -55.85
CA ASN A 62 30.48 21.42 -55.41
C ASN A 62 31.28 20.84 -54.22
N PRO A 63 32.63 20.86 -54.19
CA PRO A 63 33.39 20.34 -53.05
C PRO A 63 33.17 21.12 -51.74
N TYR A 64 32.75 22.39 -51.83
CA TYR A 64 32.46 23.24 -50.67
C TYR A 64 31.05 23.06 -50.13
N LEU A 65 30.17 22.40 -50.88
CA LEU A 65 28.75 22.30 -50.55
C LEU A 65 28.48 21.55 -49.24
N LEU A 66 29.25 20.50 -48.98
CA LEU A 66 29.20 19.75 -47.72
C LEU A 66 29.44 20.68 -46.52
N TYR A 67 30.46 21.54 -46.61
CA TYR A 67 30.79 22.49 -45.55
C TYR A 67 29.71 23.57 -45.38
N ILE A 68 29.12 24.05 -46.49
CA ILE A 68 28.00 25.00 -46.46
C ILE A 68 26.77 24.38 -45.78
N GLN A 69 26.45 23.11 -46.07
CA GLN A 69 25.36 22.37 -45.42
C GLN A 69 25.59 22.24 -43.91
N VAL A 70 26.78 21.82 -43.51
CA VAL A 70 27.13 21.66 -42.09
C VAL A 70 27.08 22.99 -41.35
N ALA A 71 27.66 24.05 -41.92
CA ALA A 71 27.62 25.39 -41.35
C ALA A 71 26.18 25.88 -41.17
N LEU A 72 25.32 25.64 -42.17
CA LEU A 72 23.93 26.02 -42.12
C LEU A 72 23.16 25.29 -41.01
N VAL A 73 23.34 23.98 -40.92
CA VAL A 73 22.72 23.14 -39.90
C VAL A 73 23.18 23.56 -38.51
N ILE A 74 24.46 23.88 -38.30
CA ILE A 74 24.97 24.38 -37.01
C ILE A 74 24.29 25.69 -36.63
N VAL A 75 24.27 26.67 -37.53
CA VAL A 75 23.72 28.01 -37.26
C VAL A 75 22.22 27.93 -36.96
N LEU A 76 21.44 27.36 -37.88
CA LEU A 76 19.98 27.27 -37.71
C LEU A 76 19.60 26.28 -36.60
N GLY A 77 20.34 25.19 -36.45
CA GLY A 77 20.18 24.24 -35.36
C GLY A 77 20.37 24.88 -33.99
N ALA A 78 21.40 25.70 -33.80
CA ALA A 78 21.61 26.45 -32.57
C ALA A 78 20.45 27.43 -32.28
N PHE A 79 19.93 28.11 -33.30
CA PHE A 79 18.76 28.98 -33.16
C PHE A 79 17.49 28.20 -32.79
N ILE A 80 17.27 27.03 -33.39
CA ILE A 80 16.16 26.13 -33.08
C ILE A 80 16.26 25.67 -31.62
N ILE A 81 17.41 25.14 -31.20
CA ILE A 81 17.61 24.63 -29.83
C ILE A 81 17.43 25.75 -28.81
N ASN A 82 18.03 26.92 -29.02
CA ASN A 82 17.89 28.04 -28.09
C ASN A 82 16.45 28.56 -28.02
N SER A 83 15.75 28.64 -29.15
CA SER A 83 14.36 29.08 -29.19
C SER A 83 13.42 28.07 -28.54
N PHE A 84 13.62 26.78 -28.82
CA PHE A 84 12.81 25.69 -28.28
C PHE A 84 13.04 25.53 -26.78
N SER A 85 14.29 25.49 -26.31
CA SER A 85 14.60 25.43 -24.87
C SER A 85 14.03 26.63 -24.10
N ASN A 86 14.07 27.83 -24.68
CA ASN A 86 13.45 29.02 -24.09
C ASN A 86 11.92 29.00 -24.12
N ALA A 87 11.30 28.34 -25.11
CA ALA A 87 9.86 28.13 -25.17
C ALA A 87 9.41 27.12 -24.09
N VAL A 88 10.13 26.00 -23.96
CA VAL A 88 9.89 25.00 -22.90
C VAL A 88 10.07 25.62 -21.52
N TYR A 89 11.15 26.37 -21.28
CA TYR A 89 11.35 27.08 -20.02
C TYR A 89 10.18 28.01 -19.67
N ALA A 90 9.71 28.80 -20.65
CA ALA A 90 8.59 29.71 -20.45
C ALA A 90 7.26 28.99 -20.16
N TYR A 91 7.10 27.76 -20.61
CA TYR A 91 5.95 26.91 -20.29
C TYR A 91 6.08 26.31 -18.89
N ILE A 92 7.23 25.70 -18.58
CA ILE A 92 7.45 24.98 -17.32
C ILE A 92 7.53 25.92 -16.11
N ILE A 93 8.02 27.15 -16.25
CA ILE A 93 8.05 28.12 -15.14
C ILE A 93 6.64 28.51 -14.65
N GLY A 94 5.59 28.27 -15.45
CA GLY A 94 4.20 28.44 -15.03
C GLY A 94 3.63 27.24 -14.25
N LEU A 95 4.34 26.11 -14.26
CA LEU A 95 3.89 24.81 -13.70
C LEU A 95 4.77 24.34 -12.54
N ALA A 96 6.03 24.76 -12.49
CA ALA A 96 7.04 24.30 -11.54
C ALA A 96 7.87 25.48 -11.01
N ASP A 97 8.68 25.22 -9.99
CA ASP A 97 9.61 26.19 -9.43
C ASP A 97 10.76 26.54 -10.41
N GLN A 98 11.49 27.60 -10.09
CA GLN A 98 12.55 28.11 -10.94
C GLN A 98 13.69 27.10 -11.16
N SER A 99 14.00 26.26 -10.18
CA SER A 99 15.06 25.26 -10.27
C SER A 99 14.66 24.12 -11.20
N ALA A 100 13.43 23.61 -11.05
CA ALA A 100 12.88 22.60 -11.94
C ALA A 100 12.82 23.10 -13.40
N ALA A 101 12.30 24.31 -13.63
CA ALA A 101 12.22 24.89 -14.97
C ALA A 101 13.61 25.06 -15.62
N ALA A 102 14.61 25.53 -14.87
CA ALA A 102 15.99 25.66 -15.35
C ALA A 102 16.63 24.30 -15.67
N THR A 103 16.33 23.29 -14.88
CA THR A 103 16.79 21.91 -15.09
C THR A 103 16.20 21.35 -16.39
N VAL A 104 14.88 21.47 -16.59
CA VAL A 104 14.23 21.02 -17.83
C VAL A 104 14.80 21.74 -19.06
N LYS A 105 15.02 23.06 -18.96
CA LYS A 105 15.66 23.84 -20.04
C LYS A 105 17.03 23.26 -20.40
N THR A 106 17.83 22.92 -19.41
CA THR A 106 19.18 22.36 -19.60
C THR A 106 19.10 20.99 -20.25
N ILE A 107 18.22 20.11 -19.78
CA ILE A 107 17.99 18.78 -20.39
C ILE A 107 17.59 18.92 -21.86
N VAL A 108 16.61 19.75 -22.17
CA VAL A 108 16.15 19.99 -23.55
C VAL A 108 17.30 20.52 -24.42
N ARG A 109 18.16 21.38 -23.86
CA ARG A 109 19.32 21.92 -24.59
C ARG A 109 20.37 20.84 -24.86
N VAL A 110 20.70 20.01 -23.88
CA VAL A 110 21.66 18.90 -24.03
C VAL A 110 21.15 17.88 -25.04
N VAL A 111 19.88 17.48 -24.95
CA VAL A 111 19.25 16.57 -25.92
C VAL A 111 19.22 17.19 -27.32
N GLY A 112 18.86 18.47 -27.42
CA GLY A 112 18.89 19.20 -28.70
C GLY A 112 20.28 19.24 -29.34
N ILE A 113 21.33 19.48 -28.53
CA ILE A 113 22.72 19.45 -29.00
C ILE A 113 23.12 18.04 -29.46
N ALA A 114 22.74 17.01 -28.71
CA ALA A 114 23.02 15.63 -29.10
C ALA A 114 22.36 15.28 -30.45
N ILE A 115 21.10 15.67 -30.67
CA ILE A 115 20.40 15.48 -31.95
C ILE A 115 21.11 16.26 -33.06
N LEU A 116 21.51 17.51 -32.81
CA LEU A 116 22.21 18.33 -33.79
C LEU A 116 23.56 17.71 -34.21
N LEU A 117 24.33 17.21 -33.24
CA LEU A 117 25.58 16.49 -33.50
C LEU A 117 25.31 15.23 -34.34
N SER A 118 24.28 14.45 -34.02
CA SER A 118 23.90 13.28 -34.82
C SER A 118 23.59 13.65 -36.27
N ILE A 119 22.85 14.73 -36.52
CA ILE A 119 22.56 15.22 -37.88
C ILE A 119 23.86 15.63 -38.60
N ILE A 120 24.74 16.38 -37.93
CA ILE A 120 26.03 16.80 -38.50
C ILE A 120 26.89 15.58 -38.86
N THR A 121 26.98 14.59 -37.96
CA THR A 121 27.71 13.36 -38.25
C THR A 121 27.10 12.61 -39.43
N SER A 122 25.77 12.60 -39.59
CA SER A 122 25.11 11.99 -40.75
C SER A 122 25.44 12.70 -42.06
N ILE A 123 25.58 14.03 -42.06
CA ILE A 123 25.95 14.80 -43.25
C ILE A 123 27.42 14.57 -43.60
N LEU A 124 28.31 14.56 -42.60
CA LEU A 124 29.75 14.34 -42.76
C LEU A 124 30.12 12.89 -43.09
N SER A 125 29.25 11.93 -42.78
CA SER A 125 29.54 10.51 -42.97
C SER A 125 29.50 10.14 -44.44
N ALA A 126 30.68 9.91 -45.02
CA ALA A 126 30.82 9.20 -46.29
C ALA A 126 30.35 7.73 -46.22
N ASN A 127 30.15 7.19 -45.00
CA ASN A 127 29.72 5.82 -44.76
C ASN A 127 28.56 5.75 -43.72
N PRO A 128 27.32 5.45 -44.16
CA PRO A 128 26.15 5.30 -43.28
C PRO A 128 26.36 4.30 -42.13
N SER A 129 27.21 3.30 -42.32
CA SER A 129 27.51 2.29 -41.29
C SER A 129 28.24 2.88 -40.07
N ALA A 130 29.16 3.83 -40.28
CA ALA A 130 29.89 4.46 -39.18
C ALA A 130 28.97 5.34 -38.32
N ALA A 131 28.05 6.08 -38.95
CA ALA A 131 27.03 6.86 -38.25
C ALA A 131 26.11 5.97 -37.41
N LEU A 132 25.68 4.81 -37.96
CA LEU A 132 24.87 3.84 -37.24
C LEU A 132 25.60 3.27 -36.02
N THR A 133 26.90 2.95 -36.14
CA THR A 133 27.70 2.44 -35.01
C THR A 133 27.81 3.47 -33.89
N ILE A 134 28.18 4.72 -34.20
CA ILE A 134 28.35 5.78 -33.19
C ILE A 134 27.00 6.13 -32.55
N GLY A 135 25.93 6.23 -33.35
CA GLY A 135 24.58 6.48 -32.86
C GLY A 135 24.08 5.37 -31.92
N SER A 136 24.29 4.11 -32.29
CA SER A 136 23.88 2.95 -31.48
C SER A 136 24.62 2.91 -30.14
N PHE A 137 25.94 3.12 -30.16
CA PHE A 137 26.75 3.13 -28.94
C PHE A 137 26.38 4.30 -28.01
N SER A 138 26.15 5.49 -28.58
CA SER A 138 25.72 6.67 -27.82
C SER A 138 24.34 6.45 -27.19
N GLY A 139 23.40 5.83 -27.92
CA GLY A 139 22.09 5.45 -27.39
C GLY A 139 22.17 4.48 -26.21
N LEU A 140 23.06 3.48 -26.29
CA LEU A 140 23.32 2.54 -25.21
C LEU A 140 23.84 3.23 -23.94
N ILE A 141 24.82 4.13 -24.08
CA ILE A 141 25.39 4.88 -22.94
C ILE A 141 24.30 5.71 -22.25
N VAL A 142 23.50 6.45 -23.02
CA VAL A 142 22.41 7.27 -22.49
C VAL A 142 21.35 6.40 -21.81
N GLY A 143 21.03 5.24 -22.40
CA GLY A 143 20.13 4.24 -21.82
C GLY A 143 20.62 3.76 -20.45
N PHE A 144 21.88 3.36 -20.35
CA PHE A 144 22.48 2.93 -19.08
C PHE A 144 22.53 4.06 -18.05
N ALA A 145 22.86 5.29 -18.47
CA ALA A 145 22.89 6.44 -17.57
C ALA A 145 21.50 6.76 -16.98
N THR A 146 20.43 6.50 -17.73
CA THR A 146 19.05 6.82 -17.32
C THR A 146 18.34 5.64 -16.64
N GLN A 147 18.91 4.44 -16.67
CA GLN A 147 18.26 3.19 -16.27
C GLN A 147 17.65 3.28 -14.87
N THR A 148 18.37 3.81 -13.88
CA THR A 148 17.89 3.90 -12.49
C THR A 148 16.70 4.84 -12.33
N VAL A 149 16.75 6.02 -12.97
CA VAL A 149 15.66 7.00 -12.91
C VAL A 149 14.39 6.43 -13.55
N LEU A 150 14.55 5.77 -14.71
CA LEU A 150 13.44 5.13 -15.41
C LEU A 150 12.85 3.97 -14.58
N SER A 151 13.70 3.19 -13.91
CA SER A 151 13.26 2.12 -13.01
C SER A 151 12.37 2.64 -11.88
N HIS A 152 12.76 3.74 -11.22
CA HIS A 152 11.93 4.35 -10.17
C HIS A 152 10.61 4.90 -10.71
N PHE A 153 10.62 5.49 -11.90
CA PHE A 153 9.42 6.01 -12.56
C PHE A 153 8.40 4.90 -12.86
N VAL A 154 8.86 3.83 -13.53
CA VAL A 154 8.01 2.70 -13.91
C VAL A 154 7.49 1.98 -12.66
N ALA A 155 8.33 1.79 -11.65
CA ALA A 155 7.92 1.23 -10.37
C ALA A 155 6.84 2.10 -9.69
N GLY A 156 6.98 3.42 -9.72
CA GLY A 156 5.97 4.33 -9.18
C GLY A 156 4.61 4.19 -9.86
N ILE A 157 4.59 4.17 -11.20
CA ILE A 157 3.35 3.92 -11.97
C ILE A 157 2.73 2.58 -11.58
N PHE A 158 3.54 1.52 -11.49
CA PHE A 158 3.07 0.20 -11.13
C PHE A 158 2.45 0.16 -9.73
N ILE A 159 3.11 0.76 -8.74
CA ILE A 159 2.62 0.86 -7.36
C ILE A 159 1.28 1.60 -7.33
N LEU A 160 1.11 2.67 -8.12
CA LEU A 160 -0.16 3.41 -8.18
C LEU A 160 -1.31 2.59 -8.79
N ILE A 161 -1.02 1.71 -9.74
CA ILE A 161 -2.00 0.84 -10.41
C ILE A 161 -2.36 -0.35 -9.52
N VAL A 162 -1.37 -1.13 -9.10
CA VAL A 162 -1.56 -2.38 -8.35
C VAL A 162 -1.89 -2.11 -6.88
N ARG A 163 -1.45 -0.97 -6.34
CA ARG A 163 -1.65 -0.55 -4.95
C ARG A 163 -1.33 -1.65 -3.92
N PRO A 164 -0.11 -2.22 -3.93
CA PRO A 164 0.29 -3.25 -2.97
C PRO A 164 0.29 -2.72 -1.53
N VAL A 165 0.50 -1.41 -1.36
CA VAL A 165 0.41 -0.66 -0.10
C VAL A 165 -0.61 0.46 -0.23
N LYS A 166 -1.30 0.75 0.88
CA LYS A 166 -2.29 1.82 0.98
C LYS A 166 -1.81 2.90 1.92
N PHE A 167 -2.33 4.11 1.72
CA PHE A 167 -2.14 5.22 2.66
C PHE A 167 -2.58 4.78 4.07
N GLY A 168 -1.76 5.09 5.08
CA GLY A 168 -2.00 4.72 6.47
C GLY A 168 -1.55 3.30 6.86
N ASP A 169 -1.09 2.46 5.92
CA ASP A 169 -0.52 1.17 6.27
C ASP A 169 0.79 1.36 7.06
N ILE A 170 0.99 0.56 8.12
CA ILE A 170 2.29 0.44 8.78
C ILE A 170 3.07 -0.65 8.05
N ILE A 171 4.18 -0.25 7.42
CA ILE A 171 5.03 -1.15 6.66
C ILE A 171 6.48 -1.06 7.12
N THR A 172 7.22 -2.15 6.91
CA THR A 172 8.68 -2.18 7.05
C THR A 172 9.29 -2.60 5.73
N ILE A 173 10.25 -1.81 5.25
CA ILE A 173 10.95 -2.05 3.99
C ILE A 173 12.36 -1.46 4.06
N ALA A 174 13.35 -2.15 3.49
CA ALA A 174 14.77 -1.77 3.56
C ALA A 174 15.28 -1.48 5.00
N GLY A 175 14.74 -2.21 5.99
CA GLY A 175 15.06 -2.03 7.41
C GLY A 175 14.46 -0.78 8.07
N GLN A 176 13.62 -0.03 7.36
CA GLN A 176 12.93 1.16 7.87
C GLN A 176 11.43 0.86 8.08
N THR A 177 10.92 1.18 9.27
CA THR A 177 9.49 1.01 9.62
C THR A 177 8.81 2.37 9.69
N GLY A 178 7.66 2.51 9.05
CA GLY A 178 6.88 3.74 9.10
C GLY A 178 5.45 3.58 8.59
N ILE A 179 4.68 4.65 8.74
CA ILE A 179 3.31 4.78 8.24
C ILE A 179 3.38 5.35 6.81
N VAL A 180 2.68 4.74 5.87
CA VAL A 180 2.60 5.26 4.49
C VAL A 180 1.87 6.59 4.46
N LYS A 181 2.60 7.68 4.20
CA LYS A 181 2.09 9.06 4.15
C LYS A 181 1.82 9.53 2.73
N GLU A 182 2.68 9.26 1.77
CA GLU A 182 2.47 9.72 0.40
C GLU A 182 3.13 8.78 -0.61
N MET A 183 2.50 8.61 -1.78
CA MET A 183 3.10 7.92 -2.93
C MET A 183 3.41 8.95 -4.01
N ARG A 184 4.69 9.30 -4.15
CA ARG A 184 5.17 10.17 -5.23
C ARG A 184 5.61 9.32 -6.43
N ILE A 185 5.79 9.96 -7.58
CA ILE A 185 6.17 9.29 -8.83
C ILE A 185 7.47 8.50 -8.70
N MET A 186 8.45 9.01 -7.94
CA MET A 186 9.77 8.39 -7.80
C MET A 186 10.04 7.78 -6.41
N HIS A 187 9.29 8.20 -5.40
CA HIS A 187 9.55 7.82 -4.00
C HIS A 187 8.24 7.53 -3.26
N LEU A 188 8.30 6.56 -2.35
CA LEU A 188 7.33 6.35 -1.30
C LEU A 188 7.77 7.12 -0.05
N VAL A 189 6.88 7.94 0.49
CA VAL A 189 7.12 8.71 1.70
C VAL A 189 6.51 7.94 2.88
N LEU A 190 7.37 7.49 3.79
CA LEU A 190 6.94 6.95 5.08
C LEU A 190 7.17 7.99 6.16
N GLU A 191 6.29 8.03 7.13
CA GLU A 191 6.48 8.79 8.36
C GLU A 191 6.92 7.83 9.46
N SER A 192 8.00 8.16 10.18
CA SER A 192 8.43 7.37 11.34
C SER A 192 7.30 7.28 12.37
N GLN A 193 7.28 6.21 13.17
CA GLN A 193 6.26 6.05 14.24
C GLN A 193 6.27 7.21 15.25
N ASP A 194 7.43 7.84 15.46
CA ASP A 194 7.58 8.98 16.35
C ASP A 194 7.12 10.32 15.71
N GLY A 195 6.77 10.32 14.42
CA GLY A 195 6.31 11.51 13.68
C GLY A 195 7.40 12.56 13.41
N THR A 196 8.65 12.30 13.79
CA THR A 196 9.75 13.29 13.72
C THR A 196 10.49 13.29 12.38
N THR A 197 10.39 12.23 11.59
CA THR A 197 11.22 12.00 10.40
C THR A 197 10.39 11.48 9.23
N GLU A 198 10.56 12.08 8.06
CA GLU A 198 10.08 11.55 6.79
C GLU A 198 11.16 10.68 6.13
N ILE A 199 10.80 9.45 5.80
CA ILE A 199 11.68 8.45 5.18
C ILE A 199 11.29 8.35 3.71
N LEU A 200 12.21 8.75 2.83
CA LEU A 200 12.04 8.74 1.38
C LEU A 200 12.63 7.47 0.79
N ILE A 201 11.78 6.56 0.32
CA ILE A 201 12.20 5.28 -0.23
C ILE A 201 12.00 5.30 -1.74
N PRO A 202 13.05 5.12 -2.57
CA PRO A 202 12.88 5.07 -4.01
C PRO A 202 11.91 3.96 -4.42
N ASN A 203 11.00 4.26 -5.34
CA ASN A 203 9.96 3.31 -5.76
C ASN A 203 10.54 2.03 -6.35
N GLY A 204 11.73 2.09 -6.98
CA GLY A 204 12.44 0.89 -7.46
C GLY A 204 12.84 -0.06 -6.33
N THR A 205 13.18 0.49 -5.15
CA THR A 205 13.43 -0.31 -3.94
C THR A 205 12.12 -0.91 -3.43
N VAL A 206 11.03 -0.12 -3.45
CA VAL A 206 9.71 -0.60 -3.04
C VAL A 206 9.24 -1.78 -3.88
N PHE A 207 9.50 -1.74 -5.19
CA PHE A 207 9.14 -2.80 -6.11
C PHE A 207 10.02 -4.04 -6.00
N SER A 208 11.30 -3.89 -5.67
CA SER A 208 12.27 -5.00 -5.65
C SER A 208 12.44 -5.67 -4.29
N GLN A 209 12.05 -5.02 -3.19
CA GLN A 209 12.24 -5.55 -1.84
C GLN A 209 10.97 -6.13 -1.22
N VAL A 210 11.17 -6.99 -0.22
CA VAL A 210 10.09 -7.58 0.58
C VAL A 210 9.46 -6.49 1.45
N ILE A 211 8.13 -6.38 1.39
CA ILE A 211 7.33 -5.45 2.19
C ILE A 211 6.68 -6.23 3.34
N LEU A 212 7.03 -5.89 4.57
CA LEU A 212 6.34 -6.43 5.75
C LEU A 212 5.22 -5.48 6.14
N LYS A 213 3.96 -5.94 6.05
CA LYS A 213 2.79 -5.16 6.41
C LYS A 213 2.24 -5.62 7.77
N LYS A 214 2.08 -4.70 8.72
CA LYS A 214 1.50 -5.01 10.03
C LYS A 214 0.00 -5.25 9.88
N LYS A 215 -0.48 -6.45 10.23
CA LYS A 215 -1.90 -6.78 10.29
C LYS A 215 -2.44 -6.47 11.68
N ILE A 216 -3.54 -5.72 11.76
CA ILE A 216 -4.28 -5.58 13.02
C ILE A 216 -4.94 -6.93 13.27
N ILE A 217 -4.49 -7.65 14.30
CA ILE A 217 -5.16 -8.85 14.77
C ILE A 217 -6.37 -8.36 15.57
N ILE A 218 -7.56 -8.46 14.96
CA ILE A 218 -8.81 -8.30 15.70
C ILE A 218 -8.95 -9.59 16.51
N ALA A 219 -8.85 -9.51 17.83
CA ALA A 219 -9.16 -10.64 18.69
C ALA A 219 -10.61 -11.08 18.37
N PRO A 220 -10.88 -12.38 18.12
CA PRO A 220 -12.24 -12.84 17.91
C PRO A 220 -13.07 -12.45 19.12
N LYS A 221 -14.28 -11.93 18.88
CA LYS A 221 -15.22 -11.62 19.96
C LYS A 221 -15.53 -12.93 20.69
N PRO A 222 -15.43 -12.99 22.04
CA PRO A 222 -15.67 -14.24 22.75
C PRO A 222 -17.10 -14.72 22.51
N VAL A 223 -17.25 -16.02 22.27
CA VAL A 223 -18.52 -16.69 21.96
C VAL A 223 -19.42 -16.64 23.19
N LYS A 224 -20.71 -16.35 22.99
CA LYS A 224 -21.68 -16.37 24.09
C LYS A 224 -22.01 -17.82 24.46
N ILE A 225 -21.98 -18.14 25.75
CA ILE A 225 -22.18 -19.50 26.27
C ILE A 225 -23.52 -19.59 27.02
N GLU A 226 -24.11 -20.78 27.00
CA GLU A 226 -25.30 -21.16 27.76
C GLU A 226 -25.02 -22.40 28.61
N ILE A 227 -25.53 -22.40 29.85
CA ILE A 227 -25.48 -23.55 30.76
C ILE A 227 -26.85 -24.22 30.74
N SER A 228 -26.92 -25.42 30.18
CA SER A 228 -28.11 -26.27 30.25
C SER A 228 -28.00 -27.21 31.44
N MET A 229 -28.91 -27.07 32.41
CA MET A 229 -28.91 -27.87 33.64
C MET A 229 -29.84 -29.07 33.52
N ASP A 230 -29.43 -30.22 34.05
CA ASP A 230 -30.34 -31.35 34.28
C ASP A 230 -31.21 -31.09 35.52
N SER A 231 -32.35 -31.80 35.62
CA SER A 231 -33.26 -31.66 36.75
C SER A 231 -32.61 -32.12 38.06
N VAL A 232 -32.54 -31.22 39.04
CA VAL A 232 -32.03 -31.49 40.39
C VAL A 232 -33.21 -31.75 41.34
N PRO A 233 -33.13 -32.70 42.28
CA PRO A 233 -34.22 -32.96 43.24
C PRO A 233 -34.50 -31.72 44.11
N GLY A 234 -35.78 -31.33 44.17
CA GLY A 234 -36.21 -30.13 44.90
C GLY A 234 -36.18 -30.25 46.42
N ARG A 235 -36.29 -31.45 47.01
CA ARG A 235 -36.25 -31.68 48.46
C ARG A 235 -35.32 -32.82 48.82
N VAL A 236 -34.41 -32.61 49.79
CA VAL A 236 -33.37 -33.58 50.17
C VAL A 236 -33.10 -33.56 51.67
N ASN A 237 -32.64 -34.68 52.24
CA ASN A 237 -32.23 -34.74 53.64
C ASN A 237 -30.82 -34.14 53.83
N PRO A 238 -30.54 -33.44 54.94
CA PRO A 238 -29.19 -33.04 55.31
C PRO A 238 -28.21 -34.23 55.30
N GLY A 239 -26.99 -34.01 54.80
CA GLY A 239 -25.95 -35.03 54.64
C GLY A 239 -26.01 -35.82 53.33
N SER A 240 -27.07 -35.68 52.52
CA SER A 240 -27.18 -36.34 51.22
C SER A 240 -26.20 -35.75 50.19
N LYS A 241 -25.61 -36.56 49.32
CA LYS A 241 -24.80 -36.06 48.20
C LYS A 241 -25.72 -35.68 47.03
N ILE A 242 -25.73 -34.41 46.68
CA ILE A 242 -26.43 -33.87 45.51
C ILE A 242 -25.41 -33.71 44.40
N THR A 243 -25.74 -34.19 43.21
CA THR A 243 -24.91 -34.01 42.02
C THR A 243 -25.60 -33.05 41.08
N PHE A 244 -24.96 -31.93 40.79
CA PHE A 244 -25.37 -30.99 39.75
C PHE A 244 -24.76 -31.46 38.44
N THR A 245 -25.61 -31.89 37.50
CA THR A 245 -25.19 -32.23 36.13
C THR A 245 -25.77 -31.23 35.14
N GLY A 246 -25.02 -30.99 34.08
CA GLY A 246 -25.41 -30.08 33.02
C GLY A 246 -24.37 -30.07 31.91
N ARG A 247 -24.61 -29.22 30.91
CA ARG A 247 -23.71 -29.01 29.77
C ARG A 247 -23.44 -27.53 29.54
N LEU A 248 -22.18 -27.23 29.24
CA LEU A 248 -21.72 -25.92 28.82
C LEU A 248 -21.61 -25.91 27.29
N ILE A 249 -22.46 -25.12 26.62
CA ILE A 249 -22.54 -25.08 25.15
C ILE A 249 -22.50 -23.65 24.61
N GLY A 250 -21.93 -23.46 23.43
CA GLY A 250 -22.01 -22.20 22.70
C GLY A 250 -23.47 -21.90 22.31
N LYS A 251 -23.94 -20.70 22.64
CA LYS A 251 -25.32 -20.28 22.40
C LYS A 251 -25.67 -20.21 20.91
N ASP A 252 -24.71 -19.79 20.09
CA ASP A 252 -24.92 -19.56 18.67
C ASP A 252 -24.59 -20.79 17.80
N ASP A 253 -23.63 -21.63 18.21
CA ASP A 253 -23.15 -22.77 17.43
C ASP A 253 -23.47 -24.14 18.04
N GLY A 254 -24.00 -24.18 19.26
CA GLY A 254 -24.35 -25.41 19.98
C GLY A 254 -23.16 -26.30 20.31
N LYS A 255 -21.92 -25.82 20.14
CA LYS A 255 -20.73 -26.64 20.36
C LYS A 255 -20.44 -26.80 21.85
N PRO A 256 -20.00 -28.00 22.29
CA PRO A 256 -19.61 -28.22 23.67
C PRO A 256 -18.31 -27.47 24.01
N VAL A 257 -18.28 -26.88 25.20
CA VAL A 257 -17.07 -26.23 25.74
C VAL A 257 -16.33 -27.22 26.62
N PHE A 258 -15.15 -27.68 26.17
CA PHE A 258 -14.33 -28.68 26.86
C PHE A 258 -13.28 -28.04 27.79
N GLY A 259 -13.00 -28.67 28.94
CA GLY A 259 -11.92 -28.26 29.84
C GLY A 259 -12.22 -26.98 30.62
N ALA A 260 -13.45 -26.49 30.57
CA ALA A 260 -13.88 -25.30 31.27
C ALA A 260 -14.14 -25.59 32.75
N ALA A 261 -13.63 -24.73 33.62
CA ALA A 261 -13.88 -24.81 35.06
C ALA A 261 -15.26 -24.23 35.38
N VAL A 262 -16.13 -25.08 35.91
CA VAL A 262 -17.50 -24.74 36.26
C VAL A 262 -17.66 -24.82 37.77
N LYS A 263 -18.27 -23.78 38.37
CA LYS A 263 -18.43 -23.66 39.82
C LYS A 263 -19.90 -23.63 40.18
N VAL A 264 -20.27 -24.40 41.20
CA VAL A 264 -21.58 -24.29 41.86
C VAL A 264 -21.42 -23.31 43.01
N ILE A 265 -22.18 -22.23 42.99
CA ILE A 265 -22.07 -21.10 43.91
C ILE A 265 -23.40 -20.89 44.62
N ASP A 266 -23.37 -20.56 45.92
CA ASP A 266 -24.57 -20.17 46.67
C ASP A 266 -24.97 -18.71 46.42
N GLU A 267 -26.13 -18.30 46.93
CA GLU A 267 -26.61 -16.91 46.80
C GLU A 267 -25.70 -15.85 47.47
N HIS A 268 -24.73 -16.27 48.28
CA HIS A 268 -23.75 -15.40 48.96
C HIS A 268 -22.38 -15.42 48.27
N GLY A 269 -22.23 -16.09 47.12
CA GLY A 269 -20.97 -16.16 46.38
C GLY A 269 -19.99 -17.24 46.88
N ARG A 270 -20.40 -18.13 47.79
CA ARG A 270 -19.55 -19.22 48.28
C ARG A 270 -19.58 -20.40 47.33
N ILE A 271 -18.39 -20.92 46.99
CA ILE A 271 -18.25 -22.11 46.14
C ILE A 271 -18.67 -23.35 46.95
N LEU A 272 -19.74 -24.01 46.52
CA LEU A 272 -20.25 -25.25 47.11
C LEU A 272 -19.55 -26.48 46.55
N SER A 273 -19.27 -26.44 45.25
CA SER A 273 -18.58 -27.50 44.52
C SER A 273 -18.02 -26.93 43.21
N SER A 274 -17.08 -27.61 42.60
CA SER A 274 -16.51 -27.25 41.31
C SER A 274 -16.23 -28.51 40.52
N ASP A 275 -16.33 -28.42 39.19
CA ASP A 275 -15.92 -29.48 38.29
C ASP A 275 -15.32 -28.89 37.01
N THR A 276 -14.78 -29.74 36.15
CA THR A 276 -14.26 -29.36 34.83
C THR A 276 -15.05 -30.09 33.75
N THR A 277 -15.44 -29.38 32.69
CA THR A 277 -16.25 -29.98 31.62
C THR A 277 -15.48 -31.06 30.84
N GLY A 278 -16.15 -32.17 30.57
CA GLY A 278 -15.66 -33.26 29.71
C GLY A 278 -15.75 -32.93 28.22
N ASN A 279 -15.28 -33.85 27.36
CA ASN A 279 -15.17 -33.64 25.91
C ASN A 279 -16.49 -33.26 25.22
N ASP A 280 -17.63 -33.60 25.83
CA ASP A 280 -18.98 -33.28 25.35
C ASP A 280 -19.59 -32.06 26.06
N GLY A 281 -18.78 -31.29 26.80
CA GLY A 281 -19.20 -30.11 27.55
C GLY A 281 -19.96 -30.44 28.83
N SER A 282 -20.11 -31.71 29.19
CA SER A 282 -20.81 -32.11 30.41
C SER A 282 -19.97 -31.87 31.66
N PHE A 283 -20.62 -31.52 32.76
CA PHE A 283 -20.00 -31.43 34.08
C PHE A 283 -20.85 -32.15 35.13
N LYS A 284 -20.22 -32.53 36.23
CA LYS A 284 -20.78 -33.31 37.33
C LYS A 284 -20.21 -32.84 38.67
N ALA A 285 -20.68 -31.71 39.16
CA ALA A 285 -20.25 -31.16 40.45
C ALA A 285 -21.08 -31.76 41.60
N THR A 286 -20.42 -32.38 42.58
CA THR A 286 -21.10 -33.00 43.74
C THR A 286 -20.96 -32.15 44.99
N TRP A 287 -22.07 -31.88 45.67
CA TRP A 287 -22.12 -31.16 46.93
C TRP A 287 -22.83 -32.00 48.01
N THR A 288 -22.33 -31.95 49.24
CA THR A 288 -23.01 -32.59 50.38
C THR A 288 -23.98 -31.61 51.00
N ALA A 289 -25.27 -31.95 50.91
CA ALA A 289 -26.39 -31.16 51.41
C ALA A 289 -26.14 -30.77 52.87
N SER A 290 -25.98 -29.48 53.13
CA SER A 290 -25.71 -28.95 54.45
C SER A 290 -26.43 -27.62 54.60
N LYS A 291 -26.77 -27.27 55.84
CA LYS A 291 -27.46 -26.01 56.10
C LYS A 291 -26.51 -24.84 55.84
N ILE A 292 -26.89 -23.99 54.88
CA ILE A 292 -26.09 -22.84 54.42
C ILE A 292 -26.45 -21.57 55.20
N ASN A 293 -27.74 -21.42 55.53
CA ASN A 293 -28.29 -20.34 56.33
C ASN A 293 -28.95 -20.94 57.59
N PRO A 294 -28.55 -20.54 58.81
CA PRO A 294 -29.14 -21.06 60.06
C PRO A 294 -30.66 -20.90 60.14
N ASP A 295 -31.22 -19.85 59.52
CA ASP A 295 -32.61 -19.44 59.66
C ASP A 295 -33.51 -19.92 58.50
N SER A 296 -32.95 -20.60 57.50
CA SER A 296 -33.66 -21.09 56.32
C SER A 296 -33.25 -22.51 55.96
N ASN A 297 -34.23 -23.36 55.67
CA ASN A 297 -33.99 -24.70 55.10
C ASN A 297 -33.89 -24.65 53.57
N ILE A 298 -34.06 -23.49 52.95
CA ILE A 298 -33.94 -23.29 51.51
C ILE A 298 -32.51 -22.90 51.18
N VAL A 299 -31.91 -23.65 50.25
CA VAL A 299 -30.62 -23.40 49.64
C VAL A 299 -30.85 -22.94 48.20
N ARG A 300 -30.35 -21.75 47.87
CA ARG A 300 -30.32 -21.24 46.49
C ARG A 300 -28.89 -21.34 45.96
N ALA A 301 -28.72 -22.07 44.87
CA ALA A 301 -27.45 -22.25 44.20
C ALA A 301 -27.60 -22.03 42.70
N TYR A 302 -26.52 -21.65 42.04
CA TYR A 302 -26.45 -21.54 40.59
C TYR A 302 -25.07 -21.96 40.12
N VAL A 303 -24.98 -22.26 38.83
CA VAL A 303 -23.72 -22.65 38.20
C VAL A 303 -23.15 -21.45 37.46
N LYS A 304 -21.86 -21.21 37.63
CA LYS A 304 -21.13 -20.12 36.99
C LYS A 304 -19.93 -20.64 36.22
N PHE A 305 -19.75 -20.09 35.02
CA PHE A 305 -18.53 -20.16 34.24
C PHE A 305 -17.96 -18.74 34.12
N ASP A 306 -16.70 -18.54 34.54
CA ASP A 306 -16.06 -17.21 34.62
C ASP A 306 -15.55 -16.69 33.26
N GLY A 307 -15.72 -17.45 32.17
CA GLY A 307 -15.21 -17.08 30.85
C GLY A 307 -13.73 -17.42 30.63
N ASP A 308 -13.30 -17.33 29.38
CA ASP A 308 -11.90 -17.46 28.95
C ASP A 308 -11.59 -16.53 27.75
N ASN A 309 -10.45 -16.73 27.09
CA ASN A 309 -10.06 -15.91 25.92
C ASN A 309 -10.97 -16.08 24.70
N GLU A 310 -11.73 -17.18 24.63
CA GLU A 310 -12.58 -17.58 23.51
C GLU A 310 -14.08 -17.53 23.85
N HIS A 311 -14.45 -17.54 25.13
CA HIS A 311 -15.83 -17.73 25.62
C HIS A 311 -16.19 -16.70 26.71
N GLN A 312 -17.41 -16.16 26.66
CA GLN A 312 -17.91 -15.21 27.66
C GLN A 312 -18.29 -15.88 28.98
N GLU A 313 -18.22 -15.12 30.08
CA GLU A 313 -18.80 -15.56 31.35
C GLU A 313 -20.31 -15.78 31.23
N THR A 314 -20.84 -16.76 31.96
CA THR A 314 -22.26 -17.10 31.96
C THR A 314 -22.69 -17.76 33.27
N GLU A 315 -23.97 -17.65 33.60
CA GLU A 315 -24.59 -18.18 34.82
C GLU A 315 -25.86 -18.95 34.46
N SER A 316 -26.11 -20.06 35.15
CA SER A 316 -27.35 -20.83 35.01
C SER A 316 -28.52 -20.14 35.70
N GLU A 317 -29.74 -20.63 35.44
CA GLU A 317 -30.88 -20.33 36.31
C GLU A 317 -30.61 -20.79 37.76
N LYS A 318 -31.23 -20.09 38.71
CA LYS A 318 -31.10 -20.39 40.14
C LYS A 318 -31.86 -21.68 40.47
N ILE A 319 -31.16 -22.61 41.08
CA ILE A 319 -31.69 -23.88 41.58
C ILE A 319 -32.06 -23.68 43.05
N ILE A 320 -33.27 -24.11 43.39
CA ILE A 320 -33.81 -24.03 44.75
C ILE A 320 -33.86 -25.46 45.30
N ILE A 321 -33.21 -25.67 46.45
CA ILE A 321 -33.15 -26.95 47.13
C ILE A 321 -33.69 -26.76 48.54
N GLU A 322 -34.71 -27.51 48.90
CA GLU A 322 -35.30 -27.54 50.23
C GLU A 322 -34.68 -28.68 51.06
N LEU A 323 -34.09 -28.34 52.20
CA LEU A 323 -33.60 -29.32 53.15
C LEU A 323 -34.75 -29.79 54.03
N ALA A 324 -34.96 -31.11 54.12
CA ALA A 324 -35.94 -31.67 55.04
C ALA A 324 -35.56 -31.33 56.50
N GLU A 325 -36.56 -30.99 57.30
CA GLU A 325 -36.37 -30.83 58.75
C GLU A 325 -35.87 -32.15 59.36
N GLU A 326 -34.88 -32.05 60.24
CA GLU A 326 -34.28 -33.20 60.92
C GLU A 326 -35.25 -33.71 62.00
N GLU A 327 -36.32 -34.41 61.60
CA GLU A 327 -37.37 -34.87 62.52
C GLU A 327 -36.95 -36.07 63.40
N ASN A 328 -35.70 -36.56 63.33
CA ASN A 328 -35.37 -37.90 63.85
C ASN A 328 -34.09 -38.06 64.70
N ARG A 329 -33.66 -37.01 65.41
CA ARG A 329 -32.69 -37.19 66.53
C ARG A 329 -33.38 -37.34 67.91
N LYS A 330 -34.53 -36.71 68.14
CA LYS A 330 -35.22 -36.78 69.45
C LYS A 330 -35.95 -38.10 69.72
N ILE A 331 -36.33 -38.87 68.71
CA ILE A 331 -37.04 -40.15 68.90
C ILE A 331 -36.06 -41.26 69.31
N ARG A 332 -34.85 -41.30 68.73
CA ARG A 332 -33.84 -42.32 69.06
C ARG A 332 -33.22 -42.15 70.45
N GLU A 333 -33.07 -40.93 70.95
CA GLU A 333 -32.63 -40.70 72.34
C GLU A 333 -33.71 -41.07 73.36
N ASN A 334 -34.99 -40.83 73.06
CA ASN A 334 -36.09 -41.21 73.94
C ASN A 334 -36.38 -42.72 73.96
N GLU A 335 -36.11 -43.45 72.87
CA GLU A 335 -36.22 -44.92 72.87
C GLU A 335 -35.03 -45.59 73.55
N SER A 336 -33.81 -45.03 73.49
CA SER A 336 -32.68 -45.56 74.25
C SER A 336 -32.82 -45.35 75.77
N LEU A 337 -33.47 -44.27 76.19
CA LEU A 337 -33.78 -43.99 77.60
C LEU A 337 -34.92 -44.87 78.15
N LYS A 338 -35.83 -45.37 77.29
CA LYS A 338 -36.90 -46.30 77.69
C LYS A 338 -36.49 -47.77 77.73
N ALA A 339 -35.36 -48.14 77.14
CA ALA A 339 -34.86 -49.52 77.14
C ALA A 339 -33.98 -49.87 78.36
N HIS A 340 -33.62 -48.88 79.19
CA HIS A 340 -32.78 -49.04 80.39
C HIS A 340 -33.43 -48.52 81.69
N GLY A 341 -34.75 -48.32 81.69
CA GLY A 341 -35.52 -47.86 82.86
C GLY A 341 -36.35 -48.98 83.48
#